data_AF-A0A4P6USG5-F1
#
_entry.id   AF-A0A4P6USG5-F1
#
_cell.length_a   1.000
_cell.length_b   1.000
_cell.length_c   1.000
_cell.angle_alpha   90.00
_cell.angle_beta   90.00
_cell.angle_gamma   90.00
#
_symmetry.space_group_name_H-M   'P 1'
#
loop_
_entity.id
_entity.type
_entity.pdbx_description
1 polymer ?
#
loop_
_entity_poly.entity_id
_entity_poly.type
_entity_poly.pdbx_seq_one_letter_code
_entity_poly.pdbx_strand_id
1 'polypeptide(L)'
;MYREITVDRSLLYIEQYHIDTFNELAKKYSQFNYLVKEGALNLIDAWIIAFNIWLLLLPDKYHIIHSAGKTLFYSSNFVILTALEENIHINQLKARENRPELLYYIISLQLATGINRWILHVMLKHDLTDMIERNKNRVYFDAHLGTKEEIQIFLENQSRFVKAAVKELNSTNSFDKMIRRSINESHNVYNDYQNKSKEPSTY
;
A
#
# COMPACT_ATOMS: atom_id res chain seq x y z
N MET A 1 2.36 9.48 -11.65
CA MET A 1 2.74 8.57 -10.54
C MET A 1 1.74 8.72 -9.40
N TYR A 2 1.92 9.61 -8.40
CA TYR A 2 0.87 9.83 -7.38
C TYR A 2 -0.38 10.55 -7.93
N ARG A 3 -0.23 11.37 -8.98
CA ARG A 3 -1.36 12.04 -9.66
C ARG A 3 -2.37 11.10 -10.33
N GLU A 4 -2.05 9.81 -10.43
CA GLU A 4 -2.94 8.79 -10.97
C GLU A 4 -3.90 8.23 -9.93
N ILE A 5 -3.81 8.68 -8.68
CA ILE A 5 -4.75 8.32 -7.61
C ILE A 5 -6.09 9.00 -7.92
N THR A 6 -7.15 8.19 -7.99
CA THR A 6 -8.54 8.63 -8.16
C THR A 6 -9.42 7.95 -7.12
N VAL A 7 -10.63 8.48 -6.91
CA VAL A 7 -11.64 7.84 -6.05
C VAL A 7 -11.94 6.42 -6.52
N ASP A 8 -12.01 6.22 -7.84
CA ASP A 8 -12.28 4.92 -8.46
C ASP A 8 -11.16 3.90 -8.27
N ARG A 9 -9.92 4.34 -8.13
CA ARG A 9 -8.76 3.47 -7.87
C ARG A 9 -8.54 3.19 -6.37
N SER A 10 -9.21 3.89 -5.47
CA SER A 10 -9.18 3.61 -4.02
C SER A 10 -9.96 2.33 -3.67
N LEU A 11 -9.47 1.50 -2.75
CA LEU A 11 -10.24 0.34 -2.25
C LEU A 11 -11.25 0.74 -1.17
N LEU A 12 -11.10 1.94 -0.63
CA LEU A 12 -11.85 2.47 0.49
C LEU A 12 -12.84 3.54 -0.03
N TYR A 13 -13.98 3.68 0.64
CA TYR A 13 -14.89 4.77 0.43
C TYR A 13 -14.23 6.07 0.89
N ILE A 14 -14.02 7.00 -0.04
CA ILE A 14 -13.30 8.24 0.19
C ILE A 14 -13.94 9.39 -0.57
N GLU A 15 -13.66 10.59 -0.08
CA GLU A 15 -13.94 11.85 -0.77
C GLU A 15 -12.69 12.42 -1.43
N GLN A 16 -12.87 13.31 -2.41
CA GLN A 16 -11.80 13.94 -3.19
C GLN A 16 -10.76 14.64 -2.31
N TYR A 17 -11.18 15.26 -1.20
CA TYR A 17 -10.25 15.95 -0.29
C TYR A 17 -9.15 15.04 0.26
N HIS A 18 -9.41 13.74 0.41
CA HIS A 18 -8.39 12.78 0.86
C HIS A 18 -7.26 12.65 -0.18
N ILE A 19 -7.64 12.59 -1.45
CA ILE A 19 -6.70 12.50 -2.57
C ILE A 19 -5.89 13.79 -2.66
N ASP A 20 -6.57 14.93 -2.54
CA ASP A 20 -5.94 16.25 -2.60
C ASP A 20 -4.92 16.40 -1.46
N THR A 21 -5.30 16.02 -0.23
CA THR A 21 -4.40 16.03 0.93
C THR A 21 -3.18 15.14 0.70
N PHE A 22 -3.37 13.90 0.23
CA PHE A 22 -2.25 13.00 -0.03
C PHE A 22 -1.33 13.52 -1.15
N ASN A 23 -1.89 14.09 -2.20
CA ASN A 23 -1.15 14.70 -3.29
C ASN A 23 -0.36 15.94 -2.84
N GLU A 24 -0.92 16.75 -1.94
CA GLU A 24 -0.23 17.87 -1.32
C GLU A 24 0.95 17.38 -0.47
N LEU A 25 0.79 16.31 0.32
CA LEU A 25 1.89 15.68 1.05
C LEU A 25 2.98 15.18 0.10
N ALA A 26 2.61 14.48 -0.98
CA ALA A 26 3.56 13.97 -1.96
C ALA A 26 4.28 15.07 -2.74
N LYS A 27 3.65 16.22 -2.92
CA LYS A 27 4.27 17.41 -3.51
C LYS A 27 5.20 18.10 -2.51
N LYS A 28 4.74 18.33 -1.27
CA LYS A 28 5.49 18.99 -0.20
C LYS A 28 6.74 18.21 0.20
N TYR A 29 6.65 16.89 0.18
CA TYR A 29 7.70 15.98 0.62
C TYR A 29 8.25 15.11 -0.51
N SER A 30 8.37 15.69 -1.71
CA SER A 30 8.75 14.98 -2.92
C SER A 30 10.10 14.27 -2.84
N GLN A 31 11.00 14.72 -1.94
CA GLN A 31 12.27 14.05 -1.67
C GLN A 31 12.11 12.62 -1.15
N PHE A 32 10.94 12.20 -0.67
CA PHE A 32 10.67 10.83 -0.23
C PHE A 32 9.97 9.96 -1.29
N ASN A 33 9.66 10.51 -2.47
CA ASN A 33 8.95 9.76 -3.52
C ASN A 33 9.73 8.52 -3.99
N TYR A 34 11.06 8.50 -3.85
CA TYR A 34 11.91 7.34 -4.18
C TYR A 34 11.66 6.10 -3.30
N LEU A 35 10.95 6.27 -2.18
CA LEU A 35 10.59 5.18 -1.28
C LEU A 35 9.54 4.26 -1.90
N VAL A 36 8.70 4.77 -2.80
CA VAL A 36 7.73 3.97 -3.55
C VAL A 36 8.42 3.27 -4.71
N LYS A 37 8.40 1.94 -4.71
CA LYS A 37 9.10 1.09 -5.68
C LYS A 37 8.18 0.04 -6.27
N GLU A 38 8.52 -0.37 -7.48
CA GLU A 38 7.88 -1.49 -8.15
C GLU A 38 8.18 -2.82 -7.45
N GLY A 39 7.32 -3.81 -7.74
CA GLY A 39 7.38 -5.16 -7.20
C GLY A 39 6.61 -6.11 -8.11
N ALA A 40 5.54 -6.71 -7.58
CA ALA A 40 4.61 -7.50 -8.37
C ALA A 40 3.71 -6.63 -9.27
N LEU A 41 3.40 -5.43 -8.79
CA LEU A 41 2.64 -4.42 -9.50
C LEU A 41 3.56 -3.28 -9.94
N ASN A 42 3.12 -2.54 -10.95
CA ASN A 42 3.84 -1.37 -11.46
C ASN A 42 3.85 -0.21 -10.45
N LEU A 43 4.51 0.87 -10.85
CA LEU A 43 4.72 2.02 -10.01
C LEU A 43 3.45 2.86 -9.71
N ILE A 44 2.49 2.90 -10.63
CA ILE A 44 1.19 3.56 -10.42
C ILE A 44 0.41 2.83 -9.33
N ASP A 45 0.33 1.50 -9.44
CA ASP A 45 -0.36 0.67 -8.46
C ASP A 45 0.32 0.73 -7.08
N ALA A 46 1.65 0.85 -7.04
CA ALA A 46 2.38 1.05 -5.79
C ALA A 46 1.99 2.36 -5.07
N TRP A 47 1.71 3.45 -5.79
CA TRP A 47 1.20 4.68 -5.19
C TRP A 47 -0.23 4.55 -4.68
N ILE A 48 -1.07 3.83 -5.43
CA ILE A 48 -2.45 3.57 -5.00
C ILE A 48 -2.42 2.74 -3.71
N ILE A 49 -1.52 1.76 -3.60
CA ILE A 49 -1.28 1.03 -2.35
C ILE A 49 -0.84 1.99 -1.24
N ALA A 50 0.14 2.89 -1.49
CA ALA A 50 0.61 3.86 -0.49
C ALA A 50 -0.51 4.77 0.02
N PHE A 51 -1.39 5.20 -0.87
CA PHE A 51 -2.55 6.00 -0.52
C PHE A 51 -3.56 5.22 0.33
N ASN A 52 -3.91 3.99 -0.06
CA ASN A 52 -4.80 3.14 0.75
C ASN A 52 -4.22 2.87 2.15
N ILE A 53 -2.91 2.62 2.27
CA ILE A 53 -2.25 2.44 3.56
C ILE A 53 -2.27 3.72 4.38
N TRP A 54 -1.99 4.87 3.76
CA TRP A 54 -2.04 6.17 4.45
C TRP A 54 -3.42 6.41 5.06
N LEU A 55 -4.48 6.16 4.30
CA LEU A 55 -5.86 6.21 4.77
C LEU A 55 -6.08 5.32 6.00
N LEU A 56 -5.65 4.06 5.97
CA LEU A 56 -5.79 3.14 7.11
C LEU A 56 -5.05 3.56 8.37
N LEU A 57 -3.99 4.34 8.23
CA LEU A 57 -3.20 4.88 9.34
C LEU A 57 -3.78 6.18 9.90
N LEU A 58 -4.74 6.81 9.19
CA LEU A 58 -5.45 7.97 9.70
C LEU A 58 -6.27 7.60 10.95
N PRO A 59 -6.49 8.55 11.87
CA PRO A 59 -7.37 8.35 13.02
C PRO A 59 -8.79 7.89 12.62
N ASP A 60 -9.42 7.03 13.42
CA ASP A 60 -10.72 6.41 13.08
C ASP A 60 -11.88 7.42 12.89
N LYS A 61 -11.69 8.68 13.32
CA LYS A 61 -12.62 9.80 13.08
C LYS A 61 -12.91 10.06 11.60
N TYR A 62 -12.06 9.59 10.67
CA TYR A 62 -12.26 9.77 9.23
C TYR A 62 -13.26 8.79 8.60
N HIS A 63 -13.87 7.86 9.37
CA HIS A 63 -14.95 6.97 8.91
C HIS A 63 -14.64 6.25 7.58
N ILE A 64 -13.44 5.70 7.47
CA ILE A 64 -12.96 5.06 6.25
C ILE A 64 -13.54 3.64 6.20
N ILE A 65 -14.47 3.42 5.26
CA ILE A 65 -15.19 2.16 5.12
C ILE A 65 -14.70 1.43 3.86
N HIS A 66 -14.62 0.10 3.92
CA HIS A 66 -14.29 -0.74 2.76
C HIS A 66 -15.37 -0.62 1.68
N SER A 67 -14.98 -0.48 0.41
CA SER A 67 -15.95 -0.44 -0.69
C SER A 67 -16.46 -1.83 -1.05
N ALA A 68 -17.70 -2.16 -0.64
CA ALA A 68 -18.31 -3.47 -0.83
C ALA A 68 -18.32 -3.93 -2.31
N GLY A 69 -18.54 -3.01 -3.25
CA GLY A 69 -18.51 -3.31 -4.68
C GLY A 69 -17.12 -3.68 -5.19
N LYS A 70 -16.07 -3.07 -4.64
CA LYS A 70 -14.67 -3.36 -5.02
C LYS A 70 -14.17 -4.66 -4.42
N THR A 71 -14.74 -5.13 -3.32
CA THR A 71 -14.40 -6.44 -2.72
C THR A 71 -14.61 -7.61 -3.68
N LEU A 72 -15.57 -7.51 -4.60
CA LEU A 72 -15.83 -8.53 -5.61
C LEU A 72 -14.66 -8.70 -6.61
N PHE A 73 -13.98 -7.61 -6.96
CA PHE A 73 -12.91 -7.62 -7.96
C PHE A 73 -11.51 -7.66 -7.34
N TYR A 74 -11.35 -7.20 -6.11
CA TYR A 74 -10.05 -6.97 -5.48
C TYR A 74 -9.84 -7.82 -4.21
N SER A 75 -10.37 -9.04 -4.19
CA SER A 75 -10.31 -9.92 -3.02
C SER A 75 -8.88 -10.16 -2.48
N SER A 76 -7.86 -10.22 -3.35
CA SER A 76 -6.46 -10.28 -2.92
C SER A 76 -6.04 -9.09 -2.07
N ASN A 77 -6.48 -7.90 -2.47
CA ASN A 77 -6.14 -6.68 -1.76
C ASN A 77 -6.83 -6.64 -0.41
N PHE A 78 -8.11 -7.05 -0.34
CA PHE A 78 -8.84 -7.09 0.93
C PHE A 78 -8.23 -8.08 1.92
N VAL A 79 -7.78 -9.26 1.48
CA VAL A 79 -7.04 -10.19 2.35
C VAL A 79 -5.78 -9.54 2.92
N ILE A 80 -5.02 -8.81 2.11
CA ILE A 80 -3.81 -8.10 2.56
C ILE A 80 -4.17 -6.95 3.51
N LEU A 81 -5.20 -6.15 3.20
CA LEU A 81 -5.64 -5.03 4.02
C LEU A 81 -6.13 -5.50 5.39
N THR A 82 -6.96 -6.54 5.44
CA THR A 82 -7.41 -7.14 6.71
C THR A 82 -6.21 -7.63 7.53
N ALA A 83 -5.27 -8.35 6.92
CA ALA A 83 -4.07 -8.80 7.62
C ALA A 83 -3.20 -7.62 8.12
N LEU A 84 -3.19 -6.49 7.41
CA LEU A 84 -2.51 -5.27 7.83
C LEU A 84 -3.22 -4.60 9.01
N GLU A 85 -4.54 -4.47 8.97
CA GLU A 85 -5.38 -3.90 10.03
C GLU A 85 -5.31 -4.73 11.32
N GLU A 86 -5.24 -6.05 11.21
CA GLU A 86 -5.11 -6.96 12.35
C GLU A 86 -3.68 -7.01 12.92
N ASN A 87 -2.67 -6.48 12.20
CA ASN A 87 -1.28 -6.57 12.63
C ASN A 87 -1.01 -5.71 13.88
N ILE A 88 -0.35 -6.32 14.88
CA ILE A 88 -0.08 -5.68 16.17
C ILE A 88 0.76 -4.39 16.05
N HIS A 89 1.72 -4.33 15.12
CA HIS A 89 2.57 -3.16 14.94
C HIS A 89 1.80 -2.00 14.30
N ILE A 90 0.87 -2.28 13.40
CA ILE A 90 -0.03 -1.28 12.82
C ILE A 90 -0.98 -0.75 13.90
N ASN A 91 -1.58 -1.64 14.68
CA ASN A 91 -2.45 -1.24 15.79
C ASN A 91 -1.73 -0.39 16.85
N GLN A 92 -0.47 -0.71 17.14
CA GLN A 92 0.37 0.12 18.01
C GLN A 92 0.65 1.51 17.43
N LEU A 93 0.82 1.65 16.11
CA LEU A 93 0.91 2.98 15.47
C LEU A 93 -0.41 3.73 15.60
N LYS A 94 -1.53 3.08 15.26
CA LYS A 94 -2.87 3.67 15.41
C LYS A 94 -3.19 4.03 16.87
N ALA A 95 -2.62 3.38 17.88
CA ALA A 95 -2.87 3.76 19.27
C ALA A 95 -2.14 5.03 19.73
N ARG A 96 -1.18 5.56 18.97
CA ARG A 96 -0.38 6.73 19.41
C ARG A 96 -1.20 8.02 19.37
N GLU A 97 -1.12 8.79 20.45
CA GLU A 97 -1.71 10.14 20.53
C GLU A 97 -0.95 11.13 19.64
N ASN A 98 0.39 11.12 19.70
CA ASN A 98 1.23 11.94 18.84
C ASN A 98 1.48 11.20 17.51
N ARG A 99 0.91 11.73 16.43
CA ARG A 99 1.04 11.20 15.07
C ARG A 99 1.61 12.25 14.13
N PRO A 100 2.94 12.41 14.04
CA PRO A 100 3.53 13.35 13.10
C PRO A 100 3.13 13.00 11.67
N GLU A 101 2.45 13.92 10.99
CA GLU A 101 1.91 13.72 9.64
C GLU A 101 2.97 13.15 8.68
N LEU A 102 4.16 13.74 8.69
CA LEU A 102 5.27 13.29 7.84
C LEU A 102 5.72 11.85 8.15
N LEU A 103 5.78 11.45 9.42
CA LEU A 103 6.18 10.08 9.78
C LEU A 103 5.16 9.08 9.22
N TYR A 104 3.87 9.37 9.35
CA TYR A 104 2.79 8.49 8.88
C TYR A 104 2.72 8.43 7.36
N TYR A 105 3.02 9.56 6.69
CA TYR A 105 3.23 9.61 5.25
C TYR A 105 4.43 8.71 4.83
N ILE A 106 5.60 8.83 5.47
CA ILE A 106 6.77 7.99 5.15
C ILE A 106 6.46 6.50 5.38
N ILE A 107 5.79 6.18 6.50
CA ILE A 107 5.36 4.81 6.82
C ILE A 107 4.48 4.24 5.70
N SER A 108 3.53 5.01 5.16
CA SER A 108 2.67 4.52 4.09
C SER A 108 3.45 4.23 2.80
N LEU A 109 4.43 5.07 2.44
CA LEU A 109 5.28 4.84 1.27
C LEU A 109 6.12 3.56 1.41
N GLN A 110 6.74 3.37 2.57
CA GLN A 110 7.58 2.21 2.85
C GLN A 110 6.78 0.91 2.92
N LEU A 111 5.62 0.93 3.60
CA LEU A 111 4.72 -0.21 3.63
C LEU A 111 4.20 -0.56 2.24
N ALA A 112 3.91 0.42 1.37
CA ALA A 112 3.49 0.13 0.01
C ALA A 112 4.55 -0.64 -0.78
N THR A 113 5.80 -0.20 -0.70
CA THR A 113 6.93 -0.92 -1.29
C THR A 113 7.13 -2.30 -0.65
N GLY A 114 7.01 -2.39 0.67
CA GLY A 114 7.10 -3.64 1.42
C GLY A 114 6.04 -4.65 0.97
N ILE A 115 4.78 -4.23 0.89
CA ILE A 115 3.66 -5.04 0.41
C ILE A 115 3.84 -5.43 -1.05
N ASN A 116 4.19 -4.49 -1.94
CA ASN A 116 4.36 -4.80 -3.36
C ASN A 116 5.48 -5.84 -3.60
N ARG A 117 6.56 -5.79 -2.79
CA ARG A 117 7.63 -6.79 -2.79
C ARG A 117 7.22 -8.10 -2.14
N TRP A 118 6.40 -8.06 -1.09
CA TRP A 118 5.88 -9.26 -0.45
C TRP A 118 4.93 -10.02 -1.39
N ILE A 119 4.04 -9.32 -2.12
CA ILE A 119 3.21 -9.90 -3.18
C ILE A 119 4.09 -10.60 -4.21
N LEU A 120 5.19 -9.96 -4.64
CA LEU A 120 6.14 -10.56 -5.58
C LEU A 120 6.77 -11.83 -5.02
N HIS A 121 7.20 -11.79 -3.75
CA HIS A 121 7.75 -12.96 -3.07
C HIS A 121 6.76 -14.13 -3.03
N VAL A 122 5.50 -13.86 -2.67
CA VAL A 122 4.43 -14.87 -2.65
C VAL A 122 4.18 -15.44 -4.06
N MET A 123 4.07 -14.58 -5.07
CA MET A 123 3.87 -15.03 -6.46
C MET A 123 5.01 -15.93 -6.95
N LEU A 124 6.26 -15.56 -6.67
CA LEU A 124 7.43 -16.36 -7.04
C LEU A 124 7.48 -17.71 -6.30
N LYS A 125 7.16 -17.72 -5.01
CA LYS A 125 7.20 -18.94 -4.17
C LYS A 125 6.10 -19.96 -4.54
N HIS A 126 5.01 -19.49 -5.15
CA HIS A 126 3.84 -20.29 -5.47
C HIS A 126 3.61 -20.46 -6.98
N ASP A 127 4.65 -20.26 -7.80
CA ASP A 127 4.64 -20.45 -9.25
C ASP A 127 3.52 -19.65 -9.97
N LEU A 128 3.30 -18.41 -9.53
CA LEU A 128 2.34 -17.46 -10.12
C LEU A 128 3.04 -16.42 -11.01
N THR A 129 4.15 -16.79 -11.65
CA THR A 129 4.98 -15.87 -12.45
C THR A 129 4.25 -15.30 -13.66
N ASP A 130 3.34 -16.08 -14.26
CA ASP A 130 2.46 -15.68 -15.34
C ASP A 130 1.56 -14.47 -14.99
N MET A 131 1.30 -14.26 -13.70
CA MET A 131 0.54 -13.12 -13.20
C MET A 131 1.40 -11.86 -13.05
N ILE A 132 2.70 -12.02 -12.76
CA ILE A 132 3.63 -10.90 -12.55
C ILE A 132 3.77 -10.08 -13.83
N GLU A 133 4.01 -10.74 -14.97
CA GLU A 133 4.17 -10.05 -16.26
C GLU A 133 2.93 -9.26 -16.63
N ARG A 134 1.75 -9.86 -16.45
CA ARG A 134 0.46 -9.20 -16.69
C ARG A 134 0.24 -8.00 -15.77
N ASN A 135 0.59 -8.12 -14.49
CA ASN A 135 0.44 -7.02 -13.52
C ASN A 135 1.43 -5.87 -13.73
N LYS A 136 2.60 -6.13 -14.32
CA LYS A 136 3.56 -5.07 -14.67
C LYS A 136 3.12 -4.25 -15.88
N ASN A 137 2.41 -4.87 -16.82
CA ASN A 137 2.02 -4.26 -18.09
C ASN A 137 0.64 -3.59 -18.08
N ARG A 138 -0.10 -3.64 -16.97
CA ARG A 138 -1.43 -3.03 -16.83
C ARG A 138 -1.54 -2.24 -15.54
N VAL A 139 -2.45 -1.27 -15.47
CA VAL A 139 -2.87 -0.66 -14.20
C VAL A 139 -3.81 -1.64 -13.49
N TYR A 140 -3.33 -2.28 -12.44
CA TYR A 140 -4.06 -3.31 -11.71
C TYR A 140 -5.40 -2.80 -11.16
N PHE A 141 -5.43 -1.55 -10.67
CA PHE A 141 -6.66 -0.94 -10.13
C PHE A 141 -7.69 -0.53 -11.19
N ASP A 142 -7.38 -0.70 -12.48
CA ASP A 142 -8.32 -0.54 -13.59
C ASP A 142 -8.76 -1.89 -14.18
N ALA A 143 -8.27 -3.02 -13.65
CA ALA A 143 -8.51 -4.34 -14.22
C ALA A 143 -10.00 -4.76 -14.29
N HIS A 144 -10.87 -4.14 -13.49
CA HIS A 144 -12.32 -4.38 -13.52
C HIS A 144 -13.04 -3.67 -14.68
N LEU A 145 -12.35 -2.77 -15.40
CA LEU A 145 -12.87 -2.01 -16.54
C LEU A 145 -12.58 -2.69 -17.90
N GLY A 146 -11.92 -3.86 -17.88
CA GLY A 146 -11.59 -4.62 -19.09
C GLY A 146 -12.80 -5.30 -19.74
N THR A 147 -12.53 -6.09 -20.78
CA THR A 147 -13.54 -6.96 -21.37
C THR A 147 -13.99 -8.04 -20.39
N LYS A 148 -15.11 -8.72 -20.68
CA LYS A 148 -15.60 -9.81 -19.85
C LYS A 148 -14.57 -10.92 -19.66
N GLU A 149 -13.82 -11.25 -20.72
CA GLU A 149 -12.76 -12.24 -20.70
C GLU A 149 -11.57 -11.78 -19.85
N GLU A 150 -11.16 -10.50 -19.97
CA GLU A 150 -10.10 -9.92 -19.15
C GLU A 150 -10.46 -9.88 -17.67
N ILE A 151 -11.71 -9.53 -17.35
CA ILE A 151 -12.24 -9.54 -15.98
C ILE A 151 -12.26 -10.97 -15.44
N GLN A 152 -12.70 -11.95 -16.23
CA GLN A 152 -12.72 -13.35 -15.80
C GLN A 152 -11.31 -13.85 -15.46
N ILE A 153 -10.34 -13.62 -16.34
CA ILE A 153 -8.92 -13.94 -16.10
C ILE A 153 -8.41 -13.21 -14.85
N PHE A 154 -8.83 -11.97 -14.66
CA PHE A 154 -8.44 -11.21 -13.48
C PHE A 154 -8.97 -11.83 -12.19
N LEU A 155 -10.24 -12.21 -12.14
CA LEU A 155 -10.87 -12.85 -10.98
C LEU A 155 -10.26 -14.24 -10.67
N GLU A 156 -9.91 -15.01 -11.71
CA GLU A 156 -9.18 -16.27 -11.55
C GLU A 156 -7.81 -16.04 -10.92
N ASN A 157 -7.09 -15.03 -11.41
CA ASN A 157 -5.81 -14.61 -10.84
C ASN A 157 -5.98 -14.15 -9.38
N GLN A 158 -7.03 -13.39 -9.04
CA GLN A 158 -7.33 -13.02 -7.65
C GLN A 158 -7.48 -14.27 -6.78
N SER A 159 -8.27 -15.25 -7.21
CA SER A 159 -8.49 -16.49 -6.44
C SER A 159 -7.20 -17.29 -6.24
N ARG A 160 -6.38 -17.42 -7.29
CA ARG A 160 -5.07 -18.10 -7.22
C ARG A 160 -4.15 -17.41 -6.21
N PHE A 161 -4.05 -16.08 -6.27
CA PHE A 161 -3.21 -15.34 -5.35
C PHE A 161 -3.73 -15.37 -3.91
N VAL A 162 -5.04 -15.22 -3.68
CA VAL A 162 -5.65 -15.33 -2.35
C VAL A 162 -5.27 -16.64 -1.67
N LYS A 163 -5.34 -17.78 -2.38
CA LYS A 163 -4.93 -19.09 -1.84
C LYS A 163 -3.45 -19.09 -1.41
N ALA A 164 -2.57 -18.52 -2.23
CA ALA A 164 -1.14 -18.41 -1.91
C ALA A 164 -0.88 -17.47 -0.73
N ALA A 165 -1.51 -16.29 -0.72
CA ALA A 165 -1.37 -15.28 0.31
C ALA A 165 -1.87 -15.77 1.67
N VAL A 166 -3.06 -16.39 1.73
CA VAL A 166 -3.60 -16.97 2.97
C VAL A 166 -2.70 -18.08 3.50
N LYS A 167 -2.15 -18.92 2.63
CA LYS A 167 -1.16 -19.93 3.05
C LYS A 167 0.08 -19.28 3.63
N GLU A 168 0.64 -18.26 2.96
CA GLU A 168 1.84 -17.56 3.44
C GLU A 168 1.60 -16.86 4.78
N LEU A 169 0.47 -16.14 4.92
CA LEU A 169 0.08 -15.42 6.14
C LEU A 169 -0.05 -16.36 7.35
N ASN A 170 -0.52 -17.59 7.14
CA ASN A 170 -0.74 -18.57 8.21
C ASN A 170 0.47 -19.48 8.49
N SER A 171 1.39 -19.64 7.52
CA SER A 171 2.49 -20.60 7.63
C SER A 171 3.86 -19.98 7.88
N THR A 172 4.00 -18.66 7.69
CA THR A 172 5.24 -17.95 7.93
C THR A 172 5.01 -16.60 8.61
N ASN A 173 6.07 -16.00 9.14
CA ASN A 173 6.05 -14.62 9.65
C ASN A 173 6.59 -13.61 8.63
N SER A 174 6.58 -13.94 7.33
CA SER A 174 7.17 -13.08 6.29
C SER A 174 6.48 -11.72 6.18
N PHE A 175 5.15 -11.70 6.32
CA PHE A 175 4.35 -10.48 6.27
C PHE A 175 4.60 -9.58 7.49
N ASP A 176 4.57 -10.14 8.70
CA ASP A 176 4.85 -9.41 9.95
C ASP A 176 6.27 -8.83 9.97
N LYS A 177 7.28 -9.62 9.56
CA LYS A 177 8.66 -9.16 9.41
C LYS A 177 8.77 -8.00 8.42
N MET A 178 8.03 -8.06 7.31
CA MET A 178 7.99 -6.99 6.32
C MET A 178 7.40 -5.70 6.92
N ILE A 179 6.28 -5.80 7.66
CA ILE A 179 5.66 -4.66 8.32
C ILE A 179 6.64 -4.02 9.31
N ARG A 180 7.19 -4.82 10.23
CA ARG A 180 8.13 -4.34 11.25
C ARG A 180 9.35 -3.68 10.62
N ARG A 181 9.91 -4.26 9.56
CA ARG A 181 11.05 -3.68 8.85
C ARG A 181 10.68 -2.33 8.23
N SER A 182 9.54 -2.25 7.54
CA SER A 182 9.07 -1.03 6.89
C SER A 182 8.85 0.11 7.90
N ILE A 183 8.28 -0.20 9.07
CA ILE A 183 8.07 0.77 10.15
C ILE A 183 9.42 1.27 10.71
N ASN A 184 10.35 0.35 10.99
CA ASN A 184 11.68 0.70 11.51
C ASN A 184 12.47 1.57 10.52
N GLU A 185 12.48 1.19 9.23
CA GLU A 185 13.13 1.97 8.17
C GLU A 185 12.49 3.37 8.04
N SER A 186 11.17 3.48 8.19
CA SER A 186 10.46 4.76 8.17
C SER A 186 10.87 5.68 9.32
N HIS A 187 11.00 5.12 10.52
CA HIS A 187 11.50 5.87 11.68
C HIS A 187 12.92 6.38 11.47
N ASN A 188 13.81 5.57 10.88
CA ASN A 188 15.18 5.99 10.56
C ASN A 188 15.17 7.16 9.56
N VAL A 189 14.44 7.04 8.45
CA VAL A 189 14.33 8.11 7.44
C VAL A 189 13.77 9.40 8.04
N TYR A 190 12.72 9.29 8.87
CA TYR A 190 12.12 10.44 9.53
C TYR A 190 13.09 11.13 10.50
N ASN A 191 13.78 10.36 11.34
CA ASN A 191 14.75 10.90 12.31
C ASN A 191 15.92 11.58 11.60
N ASP A 192 16.44 10.97 10.52
CA ASP A 192 17.51 11.56 9.71
C ASP A 192 17.08 12.90 9.10
N TYR A 193 15.84 12.98 8.60
CA TYR A 193 15.28 14.24 8.10
C TYR A 193 15.15 15.28 9.20
N GLN A 194 14.65 14.92 10.38
CA GLN A 194 14.53 15.84 11.52
C GLN A 194 15.89 16.36 11.98
N ASN A 195 16.91 15.50 12.03
CA ASN A 195 18.26 15.89 12.44
C ASN A 195 18.88 16.88 11.45
N LYS A 196 18.78 16.60 10.15
CA LYS A 196 19.25 17.51 9.09
C LYS A 196 18.51 18.85 9.08
N SER A 197 17.23 18.88 9.45
CA SER A 197 16.45 20.12 9.54
C SER A 197 16.79 21.00 10.76
N LYS A 198 17.51 20.45 11.74
CA LYS A 198 17.91 21.15 12.97
C LYS A 198 19.35 21.68 12.93
N GLU A 199 20.15 21.26 11.95
CA GLU A 199 21.49 21.83 11.77
C GLU A 199 21.35 23.30 11.33
N PRO A 200 21.93 24.27 12.05
CA PRO A 200 21.91 25.66 11.63
C PRO A 200 22.61 25.76 10.28
N SER A 201 21.93 26.32 9.28
CA SER A 201 22.53 26.63 7.98
C SER A 201 23.63 27.66 8.18
N THR A 202 24.87 27.18 8.35
CA THR A 202 26.08 28.01 8.30
C THR A 202 26.28 28.46 6.85
N TYR A 203 25.76 29.65 6.54
CA TYR A 203 26.16 30.47 5.40
C TYR A 203 26.53 31.84 5.91
#